data_AF-A0A1J4N6Q9-F1
#
_entry.id   AF-A0A1J4N6Q9-F1
#
_cell.length_a   1.000
_cell.length_b   1.000
_cell.length_c   1.000
_cell.angle_alpha   90.00
_cell.angle_beta   90.00
_cell.angle_gamma   90.00
#
_symmetry.space_group_name_H-M   'P 1'
#
loop_
_entity.id
_entity.type
_entity.pdbx_description
1 polymer ?
#
loop_
_entity_poly.entity_id
_entity_poly.type
_entity_poly.pdbx_seq_one_letter_code
_entity_poly.pdbx_strand_id
1 'polypeptide(L)'
;MATRRVRVPAADDLFRRTSDGAAPSAAAEAKARPVHAVPEPAEEAPAAKKRSSGRVRHDEKMTVYITSEELLDLEHARLNLRAKHSIAVDRGRLVREALAIVLADLEEYGDDSALVHRLADPR
;
A
#
# COMPACT_ATOMS: atom_id res chain seq x y z
N MET A 1 33.82 36.66 -8.51
CA MET A 1 32.58 36.48 -7.72
C MET A 1 32.63 35.10 -7.09
N ALA A 2 33.11 34.97 -5.85
CA ALA A 2 33.27 33.67 -5.20
C ALA A 2 31.91 33.11 -4.76
N THR A 3 31.62 31.85 -5.11
CA THR A 3 30.36 31.17 -4.80
C THR A 3 30.31 30.78 -3.32
N ARG A 4 29.36 31.38 -2.59
CA ARG A 4 29.11 31.06 -1.17
C ARG A 4 28.42 29.70 -1.08
N ARG A 5 29.14 28.68 -0.59
CA ARG A 5 28.56 27.38 -0.26
C ARG A 5 27.74 27.49 1.03
N VAL A 6 26.44 27.27 0.93
CA VAL A 6 25.54 27.17 2.07
C VAL A 6 25.78 25.82 2.75
N ARG A 7 26.00 25.82 4.07
CA ARG A 7 26.04 24.58 4.85
C ARG A 7 24.63 24.14 5.18
N VAL A 8 24.30 22.91 4.85
CA VAL A 8 23.04 22.27 5.22
C VAL A 8 23.27 21.51 6.53
N PRO A 9 22.36 21.57 7.52
CA PRO A 9 22.46 20.80 8.74
C PRO A 9 22.48 19.29 8.46
N ALA A 10 23.11 18.53 9.35
CA ALA A 10 23.22 17.08 9.21
C ALA A 10 21.86 16.42 9.47
N ALA A 11 21.67 15.18 8.99
CA ALA A 11 20.42 14.45 9.18
C ALA A 11 20.04 14.33 10.66
N ASP A 12 21.03 14.15 11.54
CA ASP A 12 20.83 14.03 12.99
C ASP A 12 20.25 15.30 13.63
N ASP A 13 20.47 16.48 13.03
CA ASP A 13 19.89 17.75 13.50
C ASP A 13 18.39 17.84 13.19
N LEU A 14 17.93 17.19 12.12
CA LEU A 14 16.54 17.22 11.67
C LEU A 14 15.62 16.34 12.52
N PHE A 15 16.15 15.26 13.08
CA PHE A 15 15.37 14.26 13.82
C PHE A 15 15.58 14.35 15.34
N ARG A 16 16.23 15.41 15.84
CA ARG A 16 16.41 15.60 17.27
C ARG A 16 15.10 16.02 17.94
N ARG A 17 14.71 15.27 18.97
CA ARG A 17 13.54 15.55 19.80
C ARG A 17 13.77 16.84 20.60
N THR A 18 12.89 17.82 20.46
CA THR A 18 12.99 19.18 21.04
C THR A 18 12.87 19.25 22.57
N SER A 19 12.89 18.12 23.29
CA SER A 19 12.81 18.09 24.75
C SER A 19 14.17 18.14 25.47
N ASP A 20 15.26 17.81 24.77
CA ASP A 20 16.56 17.59 25.43
C ASP A 20 17.51 18.75 25.13
N GLY A 21 17.15 19.93 25.65
CA GLY A 21 18.01 21.09 25.68
C GLY A 21 18.69 21.24 27.04
N ALA A 22 19.99 20.89 27.11
CA ALA A 22 21.06 21.58 27.86
C ALA A 22 22.13 20.61 28.43
N ALA A 23 23.27 20.48 27.73
CA ALA A 23 24.66 20.45 28.26
C ALA A 23 25.63 19.76 27.27
N PRO A 24 26.91 20.19 27.18
CA PRO A 24 27.80 19.80 26.10
C PRO A 24 28.68 18.56 26.37
N SER A 25 28.94 17.83 25.29
CA SER A 25 30.14 17.04 24.92
C SER A 25 31.08 16.51 26.02
N ALA A 26 31.18 15.18 26.13
CA ALA A 26 32.41 14.44 25.82
C ALA A 26 32.21 12.91 25.91
N ALA A 27 32.70 12.22 24.89
CA ALA A 27 33.26 10.86 24.89
C ALA A 27 32.42 9.68 25.44
N ALA A 28 31.99 8.80 24.54
CA ALA A 28 32.19 7.35 24.68
C ALA A 28 31.79 6.62 23.40
N GLU A 29 32.78 6.06 22.70
CA GLU A 29 32.61 4.96 21.76
C GLU A 29 31.95 3.77 22.46
N ALA A 30 30.86 3.23 21.91
CA ALA A 30 30.42 1.89 22.26
C ALA A 30 29.60 1.26 21.11
N LYS A 31 30.27 0.32 20.43
CA LYS A 31 29.77 -0.75 19.57
C LYS A 31 28.25 -1.02 19.63
N ALA A 32 27.63 -0.95 18.45
CA ALA A 32 26.30 -1.46 18.18
C ALA A 32 26.20 -2.96 18.50
N ARG A 33 25.29 -3.32 19.41
CA ARG A 33 24.70 -4.66 19.54
C ARG A 33 23.23 -4.57 19.10
N PRO A 34 22.70 -5.51 18.32
CA PRO A 34 21.30 -5.47 17.91
C PRO A 34 20.41 -5.81 19.11
N VAL A 35 19.54 -4.88 19.50
CA VAL A 35 18.56 -5.08 20.57
C VAL A 35 17.33 -5.79 20.03
N HIS A 36 17.09 -7.00 20.55
CA HIS A 36 15.83 -7.72 20.45
C HIS A 36 14.70 -6.89 21.05
N ALA A 37 13.58 -6.79 20.32
CA ALA A 37 12.36 -6.16 20.81
C ALA A 37 11.74 -7.00 21.95
N VAL A 38 11.50 -6.37 23.10
CA VAL A 38 10.73 -6.90 24.23
C VAL A 38 9.33 -6.26 24.19
N PRO A 39 8.23 -7.03 24.23
CA PRO A 39 6.89 -6.44 24.37
C PRO A 39 6.55 -6.27 25.85
N GLU A 40 6.18 -5.05 26.27
CA GLU A 40 5.54 -4.79 27.56
C GLU A 40 4.00 -4.88 27.44
N PRO A 41 3.26 -5.31 28.49
CA PRO A 41 1.81 -5.51 28.46
C PRO A 41 0.99 -4.36 29.10
N ALA A 42 -0.33 -4.38 28.80
CA ALA A 42 -1.46 -3.57 29.30
C ALA A 42 -1.76 -2.29 28.47
N GLU A 43 -2.99 -1.94 28.07
CA GLU A 43 -4.31 -2.14 28.69
C GLU A 43 -5.43 -2.37 27.64
N GLU A 44 -6.49 -3.06 28.06
CA GLU A 44 -7.67 -3.43 27.28
C GLU A 44 -8.57 -2.21 26.97
N ALA A 45 -8.69 -1.86 25.69
CA ALA A 45 -9.87 -1.20 25.15
C ALA A 45 -10.62 -2.23 24.27
N PRO A 46 -11.97 -2.30 24.29
CA PRO A 46 -12.70 -3.20 23.42
C PRO A 46 -12.66 -2.60 22.01
N ALA A 47 -11.55 -2.83 21.31
CA ALA A 47 -11.48 -2.62 19.88
C ALA A 47 -12.50 -3.57 19.27
N ALA A 48 -13.65 -3.01 18.88
CA ALA A 48 -14.62 -3.67 18.02
C ALA A 48 -13.81 -4.42 16.96
N LYS A 49 -13.85 -5.76 17.02
CA LYS A 49 -13.14 -6.65 16.11
C LYS A 49 -13.69 -6.36 14.73
N LYS A 50 -13.13 -5.35 14.05
CA LYS A 50 -13.25 -5.15 12.61
C LYS A 50 -12.75 -6.46 12.06
N ARG A 51 -13.67 -7.32 11.65
CA ARG A 51 -13.34 -8.59 11.01
C ARG A 51 -12.49 -8.20 9.82
N SER A 52 -11.18 -8.35 9.95
CA SER A 52 -10.27 -8.25 8.83
C SER A 52 -10.64 -9.43 7.95
N SER A 53 -11.51 -9.19 6.97
CA SER A 53 -11.78 -10.12 5.88
C SER A 53 -10.42 -10.65 5.44
N GLY A 54 -10.21 -11.95 5.64
CA GLY A 54 -8.91 -12.60 5.58
C GLY A 54 -8.14 -12.17 4.34
N ARG A 55 -6.92 -11.70 4.56
CA ARG A 55 -5.97 -11.45 3.48
C ARG A 55 -5.60 -12.82 2.90
N VAL A 56 -6.28 -13.21 1.83
CA VAL A 56 -5.94 -14.41 1.05
C VAL A 56 -4.52 -14.24 0.53
N ARG A 57 -3.65 -15.22 0.78
CA ARG A 57 -2.31 -15.25 0.21
C ARG A 57 -2.43 -15.76 -1.24
N HIS A 58 -1.79 -15.04 -2.15
CA HIS A 58 -1.65 -15.46 -3.54
C HIS A 58 -0.16 -15.66 -3.78
N ASP A 59 0.20 -16.83 -4.27
CA ASP A 59 1.60 -17.24 -4.42
C ASP A 59 2.18 -16.76 -5.76
N GLU A 60 1.31 -16.53 -6.75
CA GLU A 60 1.68 -16.02 -8.06
C GLU A 60 1.36 -14.53 -8.20
N LYS A 61 2.21 -13.81 -8.96
CA LYS A 61 2.06 -12.37 -9.23
C LYS A 61 2.07 -12.10 -10.72
N MET A 62 1.02 -11.47 -11.21
CA MET A 62 0.96 -10.82 -12.53
C MET A 62 1.18 -9.31 -12.37
N THR A 63 1.90 -8.68 -13.30
CA THR A 63 2.09 -7.22 -13.34
C THR A 63 1.53 -6.69 -14.66
N VAL A 64 0.71 -5.64 -14.59
CA VAL A 64 0.08 -5.01 -15.75
C VAL A 64 0.41 -3.53 -15.75
N TYR A 65 0.81 -3.01 -16.90
CA TYR A 65 0.96 -1.58 -17.11
C TYR A 65 -0.38 -1.01 -17.55
N ILE A 66 -0.81 0.05 -16.88
CA ILE A 66 -2.03 0.79 -17.20
C ILE A 66 -1.70 2.26 -17.33
N THR A 67 -2.50 2.98 -18.10
CA THR A 67 -2.42 4.42 -18.23
C THR A 67 -2.82 5.11 -16.92
N SER A 68 -2.47 6.39 -16.81
CA SER A 68 -2.89 7.20 -15.66
C SER A 68 -4.41 7.33 -15.55
N GLU A 69 -5.12 7.38 -16.68
CA GLU A 69 -6.58 7.47 -16.74
C GLU A 69 -7.23 6.19 -16.19
N GLU A 70 -6.79 5.02 -16.65
CA GLU A 70 -7.28 3.73 -16.15
C GLU A 70 -7.00 3.54 -14.65
N LEU A 71 -5.85 4.02 -14.15
CA LEU A 71 -5.56 3.98 -12.71
C LEU A 71 -6.53 4.86 -11.91
N LEU A 72 -6.88 6.04 -12.42
CA LEU A 72 -7.85 6.93 -11.79
C LEU A 72 -9.25 6.29 -11.76
N ASP A 73 -9.67 5.68 -12.87
CA ASP A 73 -10.94 4.95 -12.93
C ASP A 73 -11.02 3.80 -11.93
N LEU A 74 -9.91 3.07 -11.76
CA LEU A 74 -9.82 2.00 -10.75
C LEU A 74 -9.98 2.55 -9.32
N GLU A 75 -9.37 3.70 -9.00
CA GLU A 75 -9.53 4.34 -7.69
C GLU A 75 -10.94 4.90 -7.48
N HIS A 76 -11.53 5.51 -8.51
CA HIS A 76 -12.91 5.97 -8.47
C HIS A 76 -13.88 4.80 -8.20
N ALA A 77 -13.72 3.67 -8.89
CA ALA A 77 -14.50 2.46 -8.63
C ALA A 77 -14.37 2.00 -7.17
N ARG A 78 -13.14 1.99 -6.65
CA ARG A 78 -12.85 1.58 -5.27
C ARG A 78 -13.51 2.49 -4.23
N LEU A 79 -13.47 3.81 -4.45
CA LEU A 79 -14.13 4.79 -3.60
C LEU A 79 -15.66 4.68 -3.69
N ASN A 80 -16.19 4.47 -4.89
CA ASN A 80 -17.63 4.27 -5.11
C ASN A 80 -18.17 3.03 -4.38
N LEU A 81 -17.45 1.91 -4.44
CA LEU A 81 -17.81 0.69 -3.69
C LEU A 81 -17.89 0.95 -2.19
N ARG A 82 -16.93 1.71 -1.64
CA ARG A 82 -16.93 2.07 -0.23
C ARG A 82 -18.05 3.05 0.13
N ALA A 83 -18.31 4.06 -0.70
CA ALA A 83 -19.31 5.08 -0.42
C ALA A 83 -20.75 4.56 -0.56
N LYS A 84 -21.04 3.82 -1.63
CA LYS A 84 -22.40 3.39 -1.98
C LYS A 84 -22.77 2.04 -1.37
N HIS A 85 -21.81 1.15 -1.22
CA HIS A 85 -22.06 -0.24 -0.80
C HIS A 85 -21.38 -0.59 0.53
N SER A 86 -20.66 0.35 1.16
CA SER A 86 -19.87 0.09 2.37
C SER A 86 -18.81 -1.02 2.20
N ILE A 87 -18.37 -1.27 0.96
CA ILE A 87 -17.41 -2.31 0.61
C ILE A 87 -16.02 -1.68 0.50
N ALA A 88 -15.15 -1.97 1.48
CA ALA A 88 -13.76 -1.56 1.45
C ALA A 88 -12.89 -2.67 0.81
N VAL A 89 -12.32 -2.38 -0.35
CA VAL A 89 -11.41 -3.29 -1.07
C VAL A 89 -10.12 -2.59 -1.47
N ASP A 90 -9.06 -3.39 -1.64
CA ASP A 90 -7.82 -2.95 -2.28
C ASP A 90 -7.88 -3.20 -3.80
N ARG A 91 -6.88 -2.66 -4.52
CA ARG A 91 -6.77 -2.80 -5.98
C ARG A 91 -6.68 -4.26 -6.41
N GLY A 92 -5.87 -5.07 -5.72
CA GLY A 92 -5.62 -6.45 -6.07
C GLY A 92 -6.88 -7.30 -5.92
N ARG A 93 -7.64 -7.10 -4.85
CA ARG A 93 -8.94 -7.75 -4.69
C ARG A 93 -9.91 -7.33 -5.80
N LEU A 94 -10.04 -6.03 -6.09
CA LEU A 94 -10.93 -5.55 -7.13
C LEU A 94 -10.61 -6.16 -8.52
N VAL A 95 -9.33 -6.19 -8.89
CA VAL A 95 -8.88 -6.78 -10.16
C VAL A 95 -9.13 -8.29 -10.20
N ARG A 96 -8.92 -9.01 -9.09
CA ARG A 96 -9.19 -10.45 -9.03
C ARG A 96 -10.68 -10.78 -9.19
N GLU A 97 -11.58 -10.04 -8.55
CA GLU A 97 -13.02 -10.24 -8.73
C GLU A 97 -13.44 -9.94 -10.17
N ALA A 98 -12.91 -8.87 -10.77
CA ALA A 98 -13.18 -8.55 -12.17
C ALA A 98 -12.70 -9.66 -13.12
N LEU A 99 -11.50 -10.21 -12.89
CA LEU A 99 -10.99 -11.36 -13.65
C LEU A 99 -11.87 -12.59 -13.48
N ALA A 100 -12.32 -12.90 -12.25
CA ALA A 100 -13.20 -14.04 -12.00
C ALA A 100 -14.52 -13.93 -12.77
N ILE A 101 -15.12 -12.73 -12.78
CA ILE A 101 -16.35 -12.46 -13.55
C ILE A 101 -16.11 -12.69 -15.06
N VAL A 102 -15.01 -12.17 -15.59
CA VAL A 102 -14.67 -12.30 -17.02
C VAL A 102 -14.38 -13.76 -17.41
N LEU A 103 -13.70 -14.52 -16.54
CA LEU A 103 -13.42 -15.93 -16.80
C LEU A 103 -14.68 -16.79 -16.69
N ALA A 104 -15.59 -16.48 -15.77
CA ALA A 104 -16.88 -17.15 -15.68
C ALA A 104 -17.75 -16.89 -16.93
N ASP A 105 -17.77 -15.66 -17.43
CA ASP A 105 -18.44 -15.30 -18.70
C ASP A 105 -17.88 -16.10 -19.88
N LEU A 106 -16.55 -16.24 -19.95
CA LEU A 106 -15.90 -17.06 -20.98
C LEU A 106 -16.24 -18.54 -20.84
N GLU A 107 -16.28 -19.07 -19.62
CA GLU A 107 -16.64 -20.48 -19.38
C GLU A 107 -18.11 -20.76 -19.73
N GLU A 108 -19.02 -19.83 -19.44
CA GLU A 108 -20.45 -19.99 -19.69
C GLU A 108 -20.81 -19.83 -21.18
N TYR A 109 -20.23 -18.85 -21.87
CA TYR A 109 -20.62 -18.50 -23.25
C TYR A 109 -19.60 -18.89 -24.32
N GLY A 110 -18.37 -19.26 -23.95
CA GLY A 110 -17.33 -19.66 -24.89
C GLY A 110 -17.04 -18.58 -25.94
N ASP A 111 -17.22 -18.95 -27.21
CA ASP A 111 -16.95 -18.09 -28.38
C ASP A 111 -17.84 -16.84 -28.43
N ASP A 112 -19.02 -16.89 -27.81
CA ASP A 112 -19.98 -15.78 -27.74
C ASP A 112 -19.74 -14.85 -26.52
N SER A 113 -18.68 -15.09 -25.74
CA SER A 113 -18.36 -14.27 -24.56
C SER A 113 -17.96 -12.84 -24.92
N ALA A 114 -18.22 -11.90 -24.02
CA ALA A 114 -17.86 -10.51 -24.21
C ALA A 114 -16.34 -10.32 -24.36
N LEU A 115 -15.56 -11.21 -23.73
CA LEU A 115 -14.10 -11.22 -23.84
C LEU A 115 -13.63 -11.56 -25.25
N VAL A 116 -14.17 -12.63 -25.85
CA VAL A 116 -13.80 -13.07 -27.21
C VAL A 116 -14.13 -11.96 -28.20
N HIS A 117 -15.34 -11.40 -28.15
CA HIS A 117 -15.73 -10.32 -29.05
C HIS A 117 -14.83 -9.08 -28.94
N ARG A 118 -14.40 -8.70 -27.73
CA ARG A 118 -13.51 -7.55 -27.53
C ARG A 118 -12.08 -7.78 -27.99
N LEU A 119 -11.57 -9.00 -27.90
CA LEU A 119 -10.19 -9.33 -28.28
C LEU A 119 -10.06 -9.74 -29.75
N ALA A 120 -11.15 -10.21 -30.37
CA ALA A 120 -11.19 -10.56 -31.79
C ALA A 120 -11.21 -9.34 -32.71
N ASP A 121 -11.65 -8.17 -32.23
CA ASP A 121 -11.59 -6.91 -32.96
C ASP A 121 -10.34 -6.12 -32.52
N PRO A 122 -9.23 -6.18 -33.29
CA PRO A 122 -8.02 -5.46 -32.95
C PRO A 122 -8.26 -3.95 -33.04
N ARG A 123 -8.25 -3.29 -31.87
CA ARG A 123 -8.22 -1.83 -31.77
C ARG A 123 -6.95 -1.22 -32.35
#